data_AF-A0A6M1EA86-F1
#
_entry.id   AF-A0A6M1EA86-F1
#
_cell.length_a   1.000
_cell.length_b   1.000
_cell.length_c   1.000
_cell.angle_alpha   90.00
_cell.angle_beta   90.00
_cell.angle_gamma   90.00
#
_symmetry.space_group_name_H-M   'P 1'
#
loop_
_entity.id
_entity.type
_entity.pdbx_description
1 polymer ?
#
loop_
_entity_poly.entity_id
_entity_poly.type
_entity_poly.pdbx_seq_one_letter_code
_entity_poly.pdbx_strand_id
1 'polypeptide(L)'
;NAYIEEILRTPDSLPIEFKILDILPGKWTPEVVISRHQGLLQNVTEELLIGRSVAKLGVKKTKDLHWFHPHDPEIELDESIDKELLFDDILYLYKAFRKPIDFQINDVGLDYRNDRYLSASKNPLEEVIVEDKFSVGSNNWVTSGELMADGHTYMACDPHRAVTVPSLRYMAHLVAPGWDVIGGGEPTIPGISIGHNEYGAWGLTIFRTDAEDLYVYDLNPTNR
;
A
#
# COMPACT_ATOMS: atom_id res chain seq x y z
N ASN A 1 -20.59 7.61 5.28
CA ASN A 1 -21.52 8.51 4.54
C ASN A 1 -22.18 9.58 5.40
N ALA A 2 -22.58 9.32 6.65
CA ALA A 2 -23.19 10.34 7.52
C ALA A 2 -22.36 11.64 7.63
N TYR A 3 -21.06 11.54 7.95
CA TYR A 3 -20.17 12.70 7.99
C TYR A 3 -20.04 13.44 6.64
N ILE A 4 -20.09 12.71 5.52
CA ILE A 4 -20.08 13.30 4.18
C ILE A 4 -21.36 14.10 3.95
N GLU A 5 -22.51 13.56 4.33
CA GLU A 5 -23.79 14.26 4.22
C GLU A 5 -23.87 15.49 5.15
N GLU A 6 -23.25 15.42 6.32
CA GLU A 6 -23.13 16.54 7.26
C GLU A 6 -22.24 17.64 6.68
N ILE A 7 -21.01 17.32 6.27
CA ILE A 7 -20.05 18.32 5.78
C ILE A 7 -20.50 18.98 4.47
N LEU A 8 -21.24 18.26 3.62
CA LEU A 8 -21.84 18.82 2.41
C LEU A 8 -22.94 19.86 2.69
N ARG A 9 -23.50 19.91 3.92
CA ARG A 9 -24.41 20.98 4.34
C ARG A 9 -23.67 22.23 4.80
N THR A 10 -22.39 22.12 5.15
CA THR A 10 -21.52 23.23 5.54
C THR A 10 -20.20 23.20 4.75
N PRO A 11 -20.23 23.42 3.41
CA PRO A 11 -19.02 23.32 2.57
C PRO A 11 -17.88 24.24 3.02
N ASP A 12 -18.19 25.38 3.62
CA ASP A 12 -17.17 26.30 4.17
C ASP A 12 -16.33 25.67 5.30
N SER A 13 -16.85 24.62 5.94
CA SER A 13 -16.14 23.84 6.97
C SER A 13 -15.28 22.71 6.40
N LEU A 14 -15.24 22.53 5.07
CA LEU A 14 -14.41 21.50 4.46
C LEU A 14 -12.92 21.70 4.82
N PRO A 15 -12.17 20.59 4.99
CA PRO A 15 -10.72 20.63 5.12
C PRO A 15 -10.05 21.40 3.98
N ILE A 16 -8.87 21.94 4.25
CA ILE A 16 -8.16 22.82 3.31
C ILE A 16 -7.85 22.12 1.98
N GLU A 17 -7.66 20.80 1.99
CA GLU A 17 -7.38 19.99 0.80
C GLU A 17 -8.52 20.07 -0.21
N PHE A 18 -9.78 20.00 0.24
CA PHE A 18 -10.96 20.12 -0.62
C PHE A 18 -11.10 21.53 -1.21
N LYS A 19 -10.72 22.55 -0.43
CA LYS A 19 -10.75 23.95 -0.87
C LYS A 19 -9.65 24.27 -1.87
N ILE A 20 -8.43 23.76 -1.62
CA ILE A 20 -7.29 23.89 -2.54
C ILE A 20 -7.61 23.27 -3.89
N LEU A 21 -8.29 22.12 -3.90
CA LEU A 21 -8.58 21.36 -5.12
C LEU A 21 -9.93 21.71 -5.77
N ASP A 22 -10.73 22.59 -5.16
CA ASP A 22 -12.09 22.93 -5.59
C ASP A 22 -12.98 21.68 -5.84
N ILE A 23 -12.91 20.71 -4.92
CA ILE A 23 -13.67 19.46 -4.99
C ILE A 23 -14.56 19.27 -3.75
N LEU A 24 -15.57 18.41 -3.91
CA LEU A 24 -16.44 17.97 -2.82
C LEU A 24 -16.23 16.48 -2.53
N PRO A 25 -16.38 16.03 -1.28
CA PRO A 25 -16.30 14.61 -0.95
C PRO A 25 -17.46 13.82 -1.59
N GLY A 26 -17.13 12.76 -2.33
CA GLY A 26 -18.09 11.79 -2.85
C GLY A 26 -18.48 10.75 -1.80
N LYS A 27 -19.70 10.21 -1.88
CA LYS A 27 -20.15 9.14 -0.96
C LYS A 27 -19.36 7.85 -1.19
N TRP A 28 -19.13 7.10 -0.12
CA TRP A 28 -18.65 5.72 -0.20
C TRP A 28 -19.77 4.82 -0.74
N THR A 29 -19.54 4.20 -1.89
CA THR A 29 -20.41 3.15 -2.45
C THR A 29 -19.76 1.77 -2.28
N PRO A 30 -20.50 0.65 -2.39
CA PRO A 30 -19.90 -0.68 -2.41
C PRO A 30 -18.78 -0.80 -3.46
N GLU A 31 -18.94 -0.21 -4.64
CA GLU A 31 -17.92 -0.20 -5.70
C GLU A 31 -16.67 0.58 -5.28
N VAL A 32 -16.83 1.74 -4.63
CA VAL A 32 -15.70 2.50 -4.07
C VAL A 32 -15.01 1.70 -2.97
N VAL A 33 -15.78 1.03 -2.10
CA VAL A 33 -15.19 0.22 -1.02
C VAL A 33 -14.47 -0.99 -1.60
N ILE A 34 -15.06 -1.72 -2.55
CA ILE A 34 -14.46 -2.90 -3.20
C ILE A 34 -13.20 -2.49 -3.99
N SER A 35 -13.28 -1.41 -4.78
CA SER A 35 -12.10 -0.87 -5.48
C SER A 35 -11.03 -0.31 -4.54
N ARG A 36 -11.35 0.00 -3.28
CA ARG A 36 -10.36 0.44 -2.29
C ARG A 36 -9.93 -0.68 -1.35
N HIS A 37 -10.68 -1.77 -1.26
CA HIS A 37 -10.34 -2.98 -0.54
C HIS A 37 -9.32 -3.74 -1.38
N GLN A 38 -8.07 -3.28 -1.27
CA GLN A 38 -6.94 -3.93 -1.88
C GLN A 38 -6.87 -5.36 -1.34
N GLY A 39 -6.75 -6.36 -2.22
CA GLY A 39 -6.19 -7.64 -1.79
C GLY A 39 -4.79 -7.44 -1.22
N LEU A 40 -4.26 -8.45 -0.55
CA LEU A 40 -2.83 -8.50 -0.24
C LEU A 40 -2.07 -8.70 -1.56
N LEU A 41 -1.79 -7.58 -2.24
CA LEU A 41 -1.21 -7.56 -3.58
C LEU A 41 0.09 -6.73 -3.56
N GLN A 42 1.24 -7.36 -3.72
CA GLN A 42 2.55 -6.72 -3.61
C GLN A 42 3.59 -7.18 -4.64
N ASN A 43 3.80 -8.48 -4.86
CA ASN A 43 4.93 -9.01 -5.63
C ASN A 43 4.65 -9.37 -7.09
N VAL A 44 3.44 -9.23 -7.65
CA VAL A 44 3.16 -9.62 -9.05
C VAL A 44 4.02 -8.89 -10.09
N THR A 45 4.39 -7.63 -9.83
CA THR A 45 5.34 -6.89 -10.68
C THR A 45 6.73 -7.51 -10.63
N GLU A 46 7.13 -8.02 -9.46
CA GLU A 46 8.40 -8.72 -9.26
C GLU A 46 8.38 -10.10 -9.90
N GLU A 47 7.27 -10.86 -9.78
CA GLU A 47 7.06 -12.13 -10.49
C GLU A 47 7.28 -11.98 -11.99
N LEU A 48 6.61 -11.00 -12.60
CA LEU A 48 6.78 -10.76 -14.04
C LEU A 48 8.21 -10.34 -14.40
N LEU A 49 8.87 -9.57 -13.54
CA LEU A 49 10.26 -9.19 -13.76
C LEU A 49 11.21 -10.40 -13.67
N ILE A 50 11.00 -11.30 -12.71
CA ILE A 50 11.76 -12.55 -12.58
C ILE A 50 11.53 -13.41 -13.82
N GLY A 51 10.28 -13.62 -14.25
CA GLY A 51 9.95 -14.38 -15.46
C GLY A 51 10.61 -13.79 -16.72
N ARG A 52 10.58 -12.46 -16.89
CA ARG A 52 11.28 -11.76 -17.98
C ARG A 52 12.79 -11.94 -17.93
N SER A 53 13.38 -11.88 -16.74
CA SER A 53 14.82 -12.12 -16.53
C SER A 53 15.20 -13.55 -16.91
N VAL A 54 14.41 -14.56 -16.50
CA VAL A 54 14.63 -15.96 -16.87
C VAL A 54 14.51 -16.15 -18.37
N ALA A 55 13.49 -15.57 -19.01
CA ALA A 55 13.29 -15.67 -20.46
C ALA A 55 14.48 -15.09 -21.26
N LYS A 56 15.08 -13.98 -20.80
CA LYS A 56 16.19 -13.31 -21.51
C LYS A 56 17.58 -13.79 -21.14
N LEU A 57 17.81 -14.08 -19.86
CA LEU A 57 19.15 -14.31 -19.29
C LEU A 57 19.36 -15.76 -18.86
N GLY A 58 18.28 -16.55 -18.78
CA GLY A 58 18.29 -17.89 -18.20
C GLY A 58 18.27 -17.88 -16.67
N VAL A 59 17.99 -19.05 -16.10
CA VAL A 59 17.84 -19.26 -14.64
C VAL A 59 19.10 -18.84 -13.88
N LYS A 60 20.28 -19.32 -14.31
CA LYS A 60 21.54 -19.06 -13.61
C LYS A 60 21.81 -17.56 -13.44
N LYS A 61 21.76 -16.81 -14.54
CA LYS A 61 22.08 -15.37 -14.49
C LYS A 61 21.03 -14.58 -13.73
N THR A 62 19.77 -15.02 -13.75
CA THR A 62 18.71 -14.42 -12.94
C THR A 62 18.97 -14.62 -11.45
N LYS A 63 19.34 -15.84 -11.02
CA LYS A 63 19.74 -16.12 -9.63
C LYS A 63 20.99 -15.34 -9.19
N ASP A 64 21.92 -15.04 -10.11
CA ASP A 64 23.07 -14.18 -9.80
C ASP A 64 22.69 -12.70 -9.57
N LEU A 65 21.54 -12.25 -10.10
CA LEU A 65 21.10 -10.86 -10.07
C LEU A 65 19.99 -10.58 -9.05
N HIS A 66 19.31 -11.63 -8.56
CA HIS A 66 18.20 -11.53 -7.62
C HIS A 66 18.54 -12.20 -6.29
N TRP A 67 18.01 -11.66 -5.19
CA TRP A 67 18.23 -12.18 -3.84
C TRP A 67 17.03 -13.00 -3.36
N PHE A 68 17.09 -14.32 -3.50
CA PHE A 68 15.98 -15.24 -3.17
C PHE A 68 16.00 -15.81 -1.74
N HIS A 69 16.88 -15.28 -0.86
CA HIS A 69 17.02 -15.81 0.50
C HIS A 69 15.71 -15.81 1.31
N PRO A 70 15.55 -16.75 2.25
CA PRO A 70 16.57 -17.72 2.69
C PRO A 70 16.66 -19.01 1.85
N HIS A 71 15.83 -19.13 0.81
CA HIS A 71 15.70 -20.36 0.01
C HIS A 71 16.27 -20.21 -1.39
N ASP A 72 16.29 -21.31 -2.14
CA ASP A 72 16.67 -21.33 -3.56
C ASP A 72 15.47 -21.83 -4.39
N PRO A 73 14.59 -20.93 -4.86
CA PRO A 73 13.38 -21.32 -5.57
C PRO A 73 13.68 -21.88 -6.96
N GLU A 74 12.77 -22.72 -7.44
CA GLU A 74 12.71 -23.11 -8.85
C GLU A 74 12.05 -21.98 -9.63
N ILE A 75 12.82 -21.36 -10.53
CA ILE A 75 12.37 -20.22 -11.35
C ILE A 75 12.41 -20.56 -12.83
N GLU A 76 12.54 -21.84 -13.18
CA GLU A 76 12.45 -22.26 -14.57
C GLU A 76 11.03 -22.03 -15.08
N LEU A 77 10.92 -21.42 -16.26
CA LEU A 77 9.61 -21.22 -16.87
C LEU A 77 9.12 -22.56 -17.42
N ASP A 78 7.89 -22.92 -17.07
CA ASP A 78 7.21 -24.08 -17.64
C ASP A 78 7.20 -24.01 -19.18
N GLU A 79 7.36 -25.16 -19.85
CA GLU A 79 7.43 -25.24 -21.31
C GLU A 79 6.16 -24.71 -22.01
N SER A 80 5.03 -24.71 -21.31
CA SER A 80 3.76 -24.16 -21.81
C SER A 80 3.71 -22.63 -21.86
N ILE A 81 4.64 -21.93 -21.19
CA ILE A 81 4.67 -20.47 -21.15
C ILE A 81 5.34 -19.94 -22.43
N ASP A 82 4.57 -19.21 -23.24
CA ASP A 82 5.13 -18.40 -24.33
C ASP A 82 5.90 -17.21 -23.76
N LYS A 83 7.22 -17.26 -23.93
CA LYS A 83 8.16 -16.25 -23.41
C LYS A 83 7.97 -14.88 -24.03
N GLU A 84 7.44 -14.79 -25.26
CA GLU A 84 7.21 -13.50 -25.92
C GLU A 84 6.07 -12.74 -25.24
N LEU A 85 5.02 -13.45 -24.78
CA LEU A 85 3.87 -12.84 -24.08
C LEU A 85 4.26 -12.17 -22.76
N LEU A 86 5.36 -12.61 -22.12
CA LEU A 86 5.86 -11.95 -20.92
C LEU A 86 6.22 -10.48 -21.17
N PHE A 87 6.52 -10.09 -22.42
CA PHE A 87 6.92 -8.73 -22.79
C PHE A 87 5.75 -7.82 -23.19
N ASP A 88 4.55 -8.37 -23.32
CA ASP A 88 3.33 -7.57 -23.46
C ASP A 88 3.02 -6.79 -22.17
N ASP A 89 2.20 -5.76 -22.26
CA ASP A 89 1.77 -4.97 -21.09
C ASP A 89 0.63 -5.66 -20.32
N ILE A 90 0.88 -6.90 -19.91
CA ILE A 90 -0.10 -7.75 -19.19
C ILE A 90 -0.50 -7.19 -17.82
N LEU A 91 0.33 -6.30 -17.25
CA LEU A 91 0.04 -5.61 -16.00
C LEU A 91 -0.49 -4.18 -16.20
N TYR A 92 -0.92 -3.79 -17.41
CA TYR A 92 -1.43 -2.45 -17.69
C TYR A 92 -2.52 -2.02 -16.69
N LEU A 93 -3.58 -2.82 -16.56
CA LEU A 93 -4.70 -2.52 -15.68
C LEU A 93 -4.28 -2.50 -14.20
N TYR A 94 -3.42 -3.45 -13.80
CA TYR A 94 -2.86 -3.52 -12.46
C TYR A 94 -2.08 -2.24 -12.10
N LYS A 95 -1.19 -1.79 -12.99
CA LYS A 95 -0.41 -0.56 -12.81
C LYS A 95 -1.31 0.69 -12.84
N ALA A 96 -2.25 0.76 -13.78
CA ALA A 96 -3.17 1.89 -13.91
C ALA A 96 -4.01 2.07 -12.64
N PHE A 97 -4.48 0.98 -12.06
CA PHE A 97 -5.24 0.99 -10.81
C PHE A 97 -4.39 1.40 -9.59
N ARG A 98 -3.10 1.05 -9.57
CA ARG A 98 -2.18 1.35 -8.46
C ARG A 98 -1.45 2.67 -8.56
N LYS A 99 -1.54 3.34 -9.71
CA LYS A 99 -0.86 4.61 -9.92
C LYS A 99 -1.35 5.63 -8.87
N PRO A 100 -0.45 6.26 -8.10
CA PRO A 100 -0.83 7.34 -7.20
C PRO A 100 -1.59 8.43 -7.95
N ILE A 101 -2.51 9.11 -7.25
CA ILE A 101 -3.15 10.31 -7.79
C ILE A 101 -2.07 11.40 -7.87
N ASP A 102 -1.94 11.99 -9.05
CA ASP A 102 -0.98 13.05 -9.33
C ASP A 102 -1.76 14.34 -9.64
N PHE A 103 -1.77 15.26 -8.68
CA PHE A 103 -2.46 16.55 -8.80
C PHE A 103 -1.57 17.56 -9.54
N GLN A 104 -2.08 18.07 -10.65
CA GLN A 104 -1.42 19.08 -11.45
C GLN A 104 -1.70 20.49 -10.92
N ILE A 105 -0.87 21.45 -11.31
CA ILE A 105 -1.09 22.87 -10.99
C ILE A 105 -2.49 23.36 -11.40
N ASN A 106 -3.05 22.79 -12.48
CA ASN A 106 -4.36 23.16 -12.98
C ASN A 106 -5.51 22.63 -12.10
N ASP A 107 -5.26 21.61 -11.27
CA ASP A 107 -6.22 21.06 -10.31
C ASP A 107 -6.28 21.90 -9.03
N VAL A 108 -5.33 22.81 -8.82
CA VAL A 108 -5.30 23.71 -7.66
C VAL A 108 -6.03 25.01 -7.97
N GLY A 109 -6.93 25.46 -7.10
CA GLY A 109 -7.64 26.73 -7.21
C GLY A 109 -6.69 27.92 -7.27
N LEU A 110 -7.02 28.94 -8.08
CA LEU A 110 -6.12 30.07 -8.39
C LEU A 110 -5.60 30.78 -7.13
N ASP A 111 -6.44 30.96 -6.12
CA ASP A 111 -6.10 31.62 -4.85
C ASP A 111 -5.04 30.87 -4.03
N TYR A 112 -4.83 29.59 -4.33
CA TYR A 112 -3.88 28.71 -3.66
C TYR A 112 -2.61 28.47 -4.46
N ARG A 113 -2.53 28.98 -5.70
CA ARG A 113 -1.32 28.88 -6.53
C ARG A 113 -0.32 29.94 -6.09
N ASN A 114 0.87 29.51 -5.66
CA ASN A 114 1.98 30.41 -5.34
C ASN A 114 3.31 29.91 -5.93
N ASP A 115 4.29 30.80 -6.01
CA ASP A 115 5.61 30.51 -6.57
C ASP A 115 6.32 29.34 -5.86
N ARG A 116 6.03 29.14 -4.56
CA ARG A 116 6.58 28.05 -3.76
C ARG A 116 5.99 26.69 -4.17
N TYR A 117 4.69 26.62 -4.47
CA TYR A 117 4.06 25.43 -5.02
C TYR A 117 4.63 25.10 -6.40
N LEU A 118 4.81 26.10 -7.27
CA LEU A 118 5.44 25.92 -8.60
C LEU A 118 6.88 25.40 -8.51
N SER A 119 7.61 25.72 -7.43
CA SER A 119 8.94 25.17 -7.17
C SER A 119 8.92 23.75 -6.61
N ALA A 120 7.86 23.36 -5.89
CA ALA A 120 7.68 22.03 -5.32
C ALA A 120 7.07 21.02 -6.32
N SER A 121 6.19 21.47 -7.20
CA SER A 121 5.60 20.67 -8.28
C SER A 121 6.57 20.42 -9.44
N LYS A 122 7.64 21.22 -9.53
CA LYS A 122 8.79 20.96 -10.40
C LYS A 122 9.82 20.13 -9.65
N ASN A 123 9.49 18.87 -9.37
CA ASN A 123 10.52 17.92 -8.97
C ASN A 123 10.87 17.04 -10.18
N PRO A 124 11.76 17.50 -11.09
CA PRO A 124 12.23 16.69 -12.22
C PRO A 124 13.00 15.43 -11.81
N LEU A 125 13.12 15.17 -10.50
CA LEU A 125 13.76 13.99 -9.93
C LEU A 125 12.82 12.78 -9.80
N GLU A 126 11.51 12.93 -10.00
CA GLU A 126 10.59 11.76 -9.98
C GLU A 126 10.86 10.75 -11.10
N GLU A 127 11.46 11.16 -12.22
CA GLU A 127 11.84 10.24 -13.29
C GLU A 127 13.11 9.42 -12.98
N VAL A 128 13.89 9.76 -11.94
CA VAL A 128 15.20 9.12 -11.65
C VAL A 128 15.37 8.76 -10.16
N ILE A 129 14.28 8.55 -9.42
CA ILE A 129 14.39 7.76 -8.20
C ILE A 129 14.27 6.30 -8.66
N VAL A 130 15.42 5.63 -8.80
CA VAL A 130 15.44 4.18 -8.62
C VAL A 130 14.87 3.97 -7.23
N GLU A 131 13.59 3.61 -7.17
CA GLU A 131 12.89 3.34 -5.92
C GLU A 131 13.63 2.17 -5.29
N ASP A 132 14.54 2.48 -4.35
CA ASP A 132 15.19 1.45 -3.55
C ASP A 132 14.07 0.82 -2.74
N LYS A 133 13.56 -0.31 -3.24
CA LYS A 133 12.48 -1.04 -2.59
C LYS A 133 12.85 -1.38 -1.15
N PHE A 134 14.14 -1.43 -0.78
CA PHE A 134 14.59 -1.70 0.58
C PHE A 134 14.73 -0.44 1.45
N SER A 135 14.54 0.75 0.89
CA SER A 135 14.57 2.02 1.65
C SER A 135 13.35 2.23 2.55
N VAL A 136 12.27 1.46 2.33
CA VAL A 136 11.03 1.53 3.13
C VAL A 136 10.84 0.24 3.91
N GLY A 137 10.63 0.37 5.22
CA GLY A 137 10.49 -0.75 6.14
C GLY A 137 9.47 -0.48 7.26
N SER A 138 9.58 -1.22 8.35
CA SER A 138 8.83 -0.98 9.59
C SER A 138 9.62 -1.63 10.72
N ASN A 139 9.55 -1.05 11.92
CA ASN A 139 10.25 -1.60 13.09
C ASN A 139 9.24 -2.22 14.07
N ASN A 140 9.62 -3.35 14.66
CA ASN A 140 8.92 -3.97 15.79
C ASN A 140 9.95 -4.54 16.77
N TRP A 141 9.92 -4.10 18.02
CA TRP A 141 10.76 -4.63 19.09
C TRP A 141 9.91 -5.06 20.29
N VAL A 142 10.29 -6.18 20.90
CA VAL A 142 9.76 -6.64 22.18
C VAL A 142 10.93 -6.89 23.11
N THR A 143 10.88 -6.34 24.32
CA THR A 143 11.93 -6.50 25.34
C THR A 143 11.34 -7.14 26.57
N SER A 144 11.89 -8.28 26.98
CA SER A 144 11.51 -9.00 28.21
C SER A 144 11.75 -8.12 29.44
N GLY A 145 10.86 -8.19 30.42
CA GLY A 145 11.02 -7.52 31.71
C GLY A 145 12.33 -7.89 32.43
N GLU A 146 12.90 -9.07 32.20
CA GLU A 146 14.21 -9.47 32.77
C GLU A 146 15.37 -8.56 32.32
N LEU A 147 15.21 -7.86 31.19
CA LEU A 147 16.19 -6.94 30.63
C LEU A 147 15.92 -5.47 31.03
N MET A 148 14.84 -5.21 31.76
CA MET A 148 14.35 -3.86 32.06
C MET A 148 14.49 -3.53 33.54
N ALA A 149 14.84 -2.28 33.86
CA ALA A 149 15.12 -1.85 35.23
C ALA A 149 13.92 -1.95 36.19
N ASP A 150 12.70 -1.88 35.66
CA ASP A 150 11.45 -1.98 36.42
C ASP A 150 10.76 -3.35 36.31
N GLY A 151 11.36 -4.30 35.59
CA GLY A 151 10.80 -5.63 35.40
C GLY A 151 9.61 -5.71 34.45
N HIS A 152 9.23 -4.62 33.75
CA HIS A 152 8.11 -4.62 32.81
C HIS A 152 8.53 -5.00 31.40
N THR A 153 7.67 -5.73 30.69
CA THR A 153 7.84 -6.03 29.26
C THR A 153 7.41 -4.84 28.42
N TYR A 154 8.23 -4.47 27.45
CA TYR A 154 7.93 -3.38 26.53
C TYR A 154 7.81 -3.85 25.09
N MET A 155 6.91 -3.21 24.35
CA MET A 155 6.81 -3.36 22.91
C MET A 155 6.86 -1.98 22.24
N ALA A 156 7.65 -1.88 21.18
CA ALA A 156 7.65 -0.74 20.28
C ALA A 156 7.23 -1.21 18.88
N CYS A 157 6.23 -0.55 18.30
CA CYS A 157 5.76 -0.78 16.93
C CYS A 157 5.79 0.55 16.17
N ASP A 158 6.56 0.60 15.09
CA ASP A 158 6.82 1.81 14.32
C ASP A 158 6.67 1.50 12.81
N PRO A 159 5.42 1.46 12.30
CA PRO A 159 5.15 1.17 10.90
C PRO A 159 5.45 2.37 10.00
N HIS A 160 6.36 2.24 9.04
CA HIS A 160 6.63 3.30 8.07
C HIS A 160 5.71 3.13 6.87
N ARG A 161 4.72 4.02 6.75
CA ARG A 161 3.74 4.01 5.65
C ARG A 161 3.66 5.40 5.02
N ALA A 162 3.34 5.43 3.74
CA ALA A 162 3.08 6.66 3.03
C ALA A 162 1.98 7.46 3.74
N VAL A 163 2.21 8.78 3.85
CA VAL A 163 1.18 9.71 4.34
C VAL A 163 0.22 9.95 3.18
N THR A 164 -0.90 9.24 3.19
CA THR A 164 -1.92 9.29 2.14
C THR A 164 -3.23 9.88 2.64
N VAL A 165 -4.10 10.30 1.72
CA VAL A 165 -5.50 10.64 2.01
C VAL A 165 -6.40 9.68 1.22
N PRO A 166 -7.21 8.84 1.90
CA PRO A 166 -7.31 8.70 3.36
C PRO A 166 -6.02 8.14 3.98
N SER A 167 -5.78 8.49 5.24
CA SER A 167 -4.66 7.90 6.01
C SER A 167 -4.86 6.40 6.10
N LEU A 168 -3.78 5.64 5.91
CA LEU A 168 -3.81 4.19 6.09
C LEU A 168 -4.02 3.79 7.57
N ARG A 169 -3.78 4.70 8.52
CA ARG A 169 -3.93 4.44 9.94
C ARG A 169 -4.81 5.49 10.58
N TYR A 170 -5.77 5.05 11.38
CA TYR A 170 -6.52 5.90 12.31
C TYR A 170 -6.47 5.28 13.69
N MET A 171 -6.37 6.13 14.73
CA MET A 171 -6.41 5.69 16.11
C MET A 171 -7.86 5.54 16.58
N ALA A 172 -8.16 4.47 17.29
CA ALA A 172 -9.44 4.25 17.94
C ALA A 172 -9.25 3.58 19.31
N HIS A 173 -10.17 3.88 20.22
CA HIS A 173 -10.32 3.21 21.50
C HIS A 173 -11.72 2.60 21.55
N LEU A 174 -11.78 1.26 21.59
CA LEU A 174 -13.02 0.50 21.57
C LEU A 174 -13.28 -0.02 22.98
N VAL A 175 -14.42 0.39 23.56
CA VAL A 175 -14.83 0.02 24.92
C VAL A 175 -16.22 -0.62 24.89
N ALA A 176 -16.32 -1.85 25.40
CA ALA A 176 -17.56 -2.60 25.57
C ALA A 176 -17.39 -3.63 26.70
N PRO A 177 -18.46 -4.29 27.20
CA PRO A 177 -18.31 -5.34 28.21
C PRO A 177 -17.34 -6.44 27.75
N GLY A 178 -16.21 -6.58 28.45
CA GLY A 178 -15.14 -7.53 28.13
C GLY A 178 -14.17 -7.08 27.03
N TRP A 179 -14.27 -5.84 26.56
CA TRP A 179 -13.42 -5.26 25.50
C TRP A 179 -12.95 -3.86 25.92
N ASP A 180 -11.64 -3.70 26.10
CA ASP A 180 -10.98 -2.42 26.28
C ASP A 180 -9.67 -2.45 25.47
N VAL A 181 -9.69 -1.87 24.28
CA VAL A 181 -8.56 -1.94 23.34
C VAL A 181 -8.34 -0.62 22.63
N ILE A 182 -7.09 -0.17 22.64
CA ILE A 182 -6.68 1.08 21.99
C ILE A 182 -5.54 0.81 21.01
N GLY A 183 -5.59 1.49 19.86
CA GLY A 183 -4.52 1.42 18.88
C GLY A 183 -4.93 1.96 17.52
N GLY A 184 -4.17 1.58 16.51
CA GLY A 184 -4.36 1.94 15.12
C GLY A 184 -4.98 0.81 14.28
N GLY A 185 -5.84 1.18 13.34
CA GLY A 185 -6.43 0.28 12.35
C GLY A 185 -6.46 0.88 10.94
N GLU A 186 -6.79 0.07 9.94
CA GLU A 186 -7.05 0.54 8.58
C GLU A 186 -8.49 1.02 8.45
N PRO A 187 -8.77 2.17 7.78
CA PRO A 187 -10.14 2.70 7.70
C PRO A 187 -11.19 1.73 7.15
N THR A 188 -10.77 0.74 6.36
CA THR A 188 -11.63 -0.26 5.72
C THR A 188 -11.77 -1.57 6.50
N ILE A 189 -11.01 -1.75 7.59
CA ILE A 189 -10.99 -2.99 8.38
C ILE A 189 -11.47 -2.69 9.81
N PRO A 190 -12.46 -3.44 10.33
CA PRO A 190 -12.92 -3.25 11.70
C PRO A 190 -11.84 -3.68 12.71
N GLY A 191 -11.76 -2.94 13.83
CA GLY A 191 -10.90 -3.30 14.96
C GLY A 191 -9.54 -2.59 14.99
N ILE A 192 -8.62 -3.13 15.78
CA ILE A 192 -7.30 -2.56 16.09
C ILE A 192 -6.22 -3.53 15.63
N SER A 193 -5.48 -3.18 14.57
CA SER A 193 -4.44 -4.04 13.98
C SER A 193 -3.07 -3.88 14.65
N ILE A 194 -2.82 -2.73 15.27
CA ILE A 194 -1.62 -2.42 16.05
C ILE A 194 -2.09 -1.72 17.32
N GLY A 195 -1.79 -2.25 18.50
CA GLY A 195 -2.31 -1.67 19.74
C GLY A 195 -2.03 -2.51 20.97
N HIS A 196 -2.80 -2.23 22.02
CA HIS A 196 -2.72 -2.97 23.27
C HIS A 196 -4.05 -2.96 24.02
N ASN A 197 -4.16 -3.87 24.98
CA ASN A 197 -5.24 -3.94 25.97
C ASN A 197 -4.65 -4.30 27.35
N GLU A 198 -5.51 -4.64 28.30
CA GLU A 198 -5.12 -5.02 29.67
C GLU A 198 -4.27 -6.30 29.76
N TYR A 199 -4.26 -7.12 28.70
CA TYR A 199 -3.61 -8.43 28.68
C TYR A 199 -2.31 -8.46 27.86
N GLY A 200 -2.13 -7.56 26.90
CA GLY A 200 -0.94 -7.52 26.07
C GLY A 200 -0.93 -6.45 24.98
N ALA A 201 0.18 -6.38 24.26
CA ALA A 201 0.42 -5.48 23.13
C ALA A 201 0.81 -6.28 21.88
N TRP A 202 0.46 -5.75 20.71
CA TRP A 202 0.77 -6.34 19.41
C TRP A 202 0.99 -5.27 18.34
N GLY A 203 1.64 -5.69 17.28
CA GLY A 203 1.98 -4.85 16.15
C GLY A 203 2.43 -5.72 14.99
N LEU A 204 2.65 -5.08 13.85
CA LEU A 204 2.92 -5.78 12.59
C LEU A 204 3.98 -5.04 11.79
N THR A 205 4.84 -5.82 11.13
CA THR A 205 5.80 -5.37 10.14
C THR A 205 5.56 -6.17 8.86
N ILE A 206 5.91 -5.60 7.71
CA ILE A 206 5.80 -6.32 6.45
C ILE A 206 6.91 -7.37 6.42
N PHE A 207 6.52 -8.64 6.34
CA PHE A 207 7.42 -9.73 5.98
C PHE A 207 7.27 -9.98 4.49
N ARG A 208 8.33 -9.73 3.71
CA ARG A 208 8.31 -9.95 2.26
C ARG A 208 8.37 -11.44 2.00
N THR A 209 7.29 -11.97 1.48
CA THR A 209 7.18 -13.32 0.94
C THR A 209 6.62 -13.21 -0.46
N ASP A 210 6.90 -14.21 -1.28
CA ASP A 210 6.09 -14.47 -2.45
C ASP A 210 4.64 -14.74 -1.98
N ALA A 211 3.70 -13.96 -2.50
CA ALA A 211 2.29 -13.96 -2.09
C ALA A 211 1.31 -13.85 -3.27
N GLU A 212 1.80 -13.76 -4.51
CA GLU A 212 0.98 -13.56 -5.70
C GLU A 212 1.52 -14.39 -6.86
N ASP A 213 0.61 -15.10 -7.54
CA ASP A 213 0.89 -15.79 -8.79
C ASP A 213 0.19 -15.08 -9.95
N LEU A 214 0.85 -15.03 -11.12
CA LEU A 214 0.27 -14.50 -12.34
C LEU A 214 -0.20 -15.63 -13.27
N TYR A 215 -1.49 -15.64 -13.58
CA TYR A 215 -2.09 -16.55 -14.55
C TYR A 215 -2.68 -15.77 -15.73
N VAL A 216 -2.50 -16.30 -16.94
CA VAL A 216 -3.13 -15.82 -18.16
C VAL A 216 -4.03 -16.92 -18.69
N TYR A 217 -5.29 -16.57 -18.97
CA TYR A 217 -6.30 -17.51 -19.44
C TYR A 217 -6.88 -17.06 -20.78
N ASP A 218 -7.08 -18.02 -21.69
CA ASP A 218 -7.99 -17.84 -22.82
C ASP A 218 -9.43 -17.91 -22.32
N LEU A 219 -10.12 -16.78 -22.37
CA LEU A 219 -11.53 -16.72 -21.98
C LEU A 219 -12.38 -17.42 -23.04
N ASN A 220 -13.30 -18.28 -22.60
CA ASN A 220 -14.27 -18.88 -23.51
C ASN A 220 -15.19 -17.78 -24.08
N PRO A 221 -15.17 -17.51 -25.40
CA PRO A 221 -15.91 -16.41 -26.01
C PRO A 221 -17.44 -16.55 -25.91
N THR A 222 -17.93 -17.73 -25.50
CA THR A 222 -19.37 -18.01 -25.36
C THR A 222 -19.93 -17.82 -23.95
N ASN A 223 -19.07 -17.67 -22.92
CA ASN A 223 -19.53 -17.27 -21.58
C ASN A 223 -19.72 -15.75 -21.54
N ARG A 224 -20.96 -15.31 -21.31
CA ARG A 224 -21.31 -13.92 -21.02
C ARG A 224 -21.54 -13.72 -19.53
#